data_AF-A0A537CKP0-F1
#
_entry.id   AF-A0A537CKP0-F1
#
_cell.length_a   1.000
_cell.length_b   1.000
_cell.length_c   1.000
_cell.angle_alpha   90.00
_cell.angle_beta   90.00
_cell.angle_gamma   90.00
#
_symmetry.space_group_name_H-M   'P 1'
#
loop_
_entity.id
_entity.type
_entity.pdbx_description
1 polymer ?
#
loop_
_entity_poly.entity_id
_entity_poly.type
_entity_poly.pdbx_seq_one_letter_code
_entity_poly.pdbx_strand_id
1 'polypeptide(L)'
;QLVRAVSKRFPDLALTLHFHNTRGMGLANVLAGLAAGVVRFEGCLGGLGGCPFAPGATGNVCTEDVVHMLQCMGYDMGVDLDRLLAASRRLGEIVGHELPGQVVKAGKSSDLHPPPAELEPTLSR
;
A
#
# COMPACT_ATOMS: atom_id res chain seq x y z
N GLN A 1 -14.68 5.59 -13.80
CA GLN A 1 -15.77 5.33 -14.77
C GLN A 1 -16.03 3.83 -14.93
N LEU A 2 -15.01 3.02 -15.24
CA LEU A 2 -15.13 1.56 -15.40
C LEU A 2 -15.89 0.88 -14.25
N VAL A 3 -15.47 1.09 -13.00
CA VAL A 3 -16.12 0.50 -11.82
C VAL A 3 -17.63 0.77 -11.81
N ARG A 4 -18.04 2.03 -11.94
CA ARG A 4 -19.47 2.40 -11.95
C ARG A 4 -20.25 1.74 -13.09
N ALA A 5 -19.63 1.62 -14.27
CA ALA A 5 -20.26 0.96 -15.41
C ALA A 5 -20.45 -0.56 -15.16
N VAL A 6 -19.43 -1.22 -14.60
CA VAL A 6 -19.48 -2.64 -14.24
C VAL A 6 -20.53 -2.89 -13.16
N SER A 7 -20.50 -2.12 -12.06
CA SER A 7 -21.48 -2.25 -10.97
C SER A 7 -22.91 -1.98 -11.43
N LYS A 8 -23.13 -1.02 -12.34
CA LYS A 8 -24.46 -0.77 -12.93
C LYS A 8 -24.93 -1.93 -13.79
N ARG A 9 -24.03 -2.58 -14.53
CA ARG A 9 -24.37 -3.70 -15.41
C ARG A 9 -24.59 -5.01 -14.65
N PHE A 10 -23.86 -5.20 -13.55
CA PHE A 10 -23.87 -6.41 -12.74
C PHE A 10 -24.01 -6.05 -11.25
N PRO A 11 -25.23 -5.71 -10.78
CA PRO A 11 -25.43 -5.20 -9.42
C PRO A 11 -25.10 -6.21 -8.32
N ASP A 12 -25.27 -7.51 -8.59
CA ASP A 12 -25.00 -8.58 -7.63
C ASP A 12 -23.54 -9.08 -7.66
N LEU A 13 -22.71 -8.54 -8.56
CA LEU A 13 -21.31 -8.95 -8.67
C LEU A 13 -20.49 -8.33 -7.53
N ALA A 14 -19.93 -9.19 -6.69
CA ALA A 14 -18.97 -8.77 -5.67
C ALA A 14 -17.61 -8.42 -6.33
N LEU A 15 -17.45 -7.16 -6.72
CA LEU A 15 -16.28 -6.66 -7.45
C LEU A 15 -15.04 -6.57 -6.55
N THR A 16 -13.94 -7.14 -7.03
CA THR A 16 -12.59 -6.99 -6.46
C THR A 16 -11.71 -6.26 -7.47
N LEU A 17 -10.90 -5.31 -7.02
CA LEU A 17 -9.96 -4.59 -7.87
C LEU A 17 -8.52 -5.04 -7.61
N HIS A 18 -7.82 -5.35 -8.70
CA HIS A 18 -6.43 -5.77 -8.71
C HIS A 18 -5.60 -4.73 -9.48
N PHE A 19 -4.66 -4.07 -8.79
CA PHE A 19 -3.84 -3.03 -9.40
C PHE A 19 -2.36 -3.37 -9.30
N HIS A 20 -1.66 -3.15 -10.42
CA HIS A 20 -0.21 -3.04 -10.44
C HIS A 20 0.21 -1.59 -10.17
N ASN A 21 1.43 -1.42 -9.63
CA ASN A 21 1.98 -0.10 -9.35
C ASN A 21 3.04 0.35 -10.37
N THR A 22 3.09 -0.26 -11.56
CA THR A 22 4.11 -0.03 -12.60
C THR A 22 4.34 1.43 -12.97
N ARG A 23 3.31 2.27 -12.81
CA ARG A 23 3.36 3.71 -13.11
C ARG A 23 3.04 4.59 -11.90
N GLY A 24 3.19 4.06 -10.68
CA GLY A 24 2.93 4.81 -9.44
C GLY A 24 1.47 5.13 -9.17
N MET A 25 0.52 4.49 -9.86
CA MET A 25 -0.92 4.80 -9.77
C MET A 25 -1.70 3.83 -8.89
N GLY A 26 -1.06 2.85 -8.24
CA GLY A 26 -1.73 1.78 -7.50
C GLY A 26 -2.62 2.31 -6.38
N LEU A 27 -2.06 3.09 -5.44
CA LEU A 27 -2.80 3.67 -4.31
C LEU A 27 -3.89 4.65 -4.77
N ALA A 28 -3.59 5.48 -5.77
CA ALA A 28 -4.57 6.42 -6.34
C ALA A 28 -5.77 5.67 -6.95
N ASN A 29 -5.54 4.54 -7.61
CA ASN A 29 -6.60 3.70 -8.15
C ASN A 29 -7.39 2.96 -7.06
N VAL A 30 -6.75 2.54 -5.97
CA VAL A 30 -7.45 2.02 -4.78
C VAL A 30 -8.42 3.06 -4.24
N LEU A 31 -7.96 4.29 -4.03
CA LEU A 31 -8.79 5.40 -3.56
C LEU A 31 -9.95 5.71 -4.53
N ALA A 32 -9.69 5.70 -5.83
CA ALA A 32 -10.72 5.89 -6.85
C ALA A 32 -11.76 4.75 -6.86
N GLY A 33 -11.34 3.51 -6.57
CA GLY A 33 -12.21 2.35 -6.40
C GLY A 33 -13.10 2.48 -5.17
N LEU A 34 -12.54 2.89 -4.03
CA LEU A 34 -13.28 3.19 -2.80
C LEU A 34 -14.35 4.26 -3.03
N ALA A 35 -13.99 5.38 -3.69
CA ALA A 35 -14.93 6.43 -4.06
C ALA A 35 -15.99 5.99 -5.09
N ALA A 36 -15.84 4.81 -5.69
CA ALA A 36 -16.82 4.19 -6.55
C ALA A 36 -17.63 3.07 -5.86
N GLY A 37 -17.41 2.83 -4.57
CA GLY A 37 -18.14 1.86 -3.74
C GLY A 37 -17.49 0.48 -3.66
N VAL A 38 -16.29 0.29 -4.19
CA VAL A 38 -15.56 -0.99 -4.05
C VAL A 38 -14.92 -1.08 -2.67
N VAL A 39 -15.06 -2.24 -2.03
CA VAL A 39 -14.51 -2.54 -0.70
C VAL A 39 -13.56 -3.74 -0.70
N ARG A 40 -13.23 -4.29 -1.87
CA ARG A 40 -12.35 -5.45 -2.04
C ARG A 40 -11.21 -5.12 -2.97
N PHE A 41 -9.98 -5.23 -2.46
CA PHE A 41 -8.76 -4.94 -3.20
C PHE A 41 -7.77 -6.07 -3.01
N GLU A 42 -7.00 -6.33 -4.05
CA GLU A 42 -5.86 -7.24 -4.00
C GLU A 42 -4.56 -6.46 -3.98
N GLY A 43 -3.60 -6.97 -3.20
CA GLY A 43 -2.24 -6.46 -3.15
C GLY A 43 -1.27 -7.63 -2.95
N CYS A 44 0.03 -7.32 -2.99
CA CYS A 44 1.08 -8.28 -2.69
C CYS A 44 1.96 -7.76 -1.54
N LEU A 45 2.38 -8.65 -0.64
CA LEU A 45 3.26 -8.29 0.46
C LEU A 45 4.58 -7.73 -0.11
N GLY A 46 5.05 -6.59 0.43
CA GLY A 46 6.25 -5.94 -0.11
C GLY A 46 6.06 -5.28 -1.47
N GLY A 47 4.87 -5.35 -2.08
CA GLY A 47 4.68 -4.98 -3.49
C GLY A 47 5.39 -5.93 -4.45
N LEU A 48 5.62 -7.19 -4.02
CA LEU A 48 6.19 -8.22 -4.87
C LEU A 48 5.40 -8.41 -6.17
N GLY A 49 6.10 -8.93 -7.17
CA GLY A 49 5.62 -9.12 -8.52
C GLY A 49 6.44 -8.32 -9.52
N GLY A 50 5.98 -8.33 -10.76
CA GLY A 50 6.75 -7.88 -11.90
C GLY A 50 6.95 -9.05 -12.85
N CYS A 51 6.92 -8.77 -14.15
CA CYS A 51 7.08 -9.81 -15.14
C CYS A 51 8.58 -9.98 -15.44
N PRO A 52 9.16 -11.18 -15.28
CA PRO A 52 10.54 -11.42 -15.67
C PRO A 52 10.78 -11.19 -17.17
N PHE A 53 9.71 -11.16 -17.97
CA PHE A 53 9.75 -10.90 -19.41
C PHE A 53 9.44 -9.44 -19.80
N ALA A 54 9.10 -8.56 -18.86
CA ALA A 54 8.86 -7.14 -19.13
C ALA A 54 9.80 -6.26 -18.29
N PRO A 55 10.97 -5.87 -18.84
CA PRO A 55 11.93 -5.02 -18.15
C PRO A 55 11.25 -3.71 -17.67
N GLY A 56 11.34 -3.43 -16.38
CA GLY A 56 10.79 -2.21 -15.77
C GLY A 56 9.32 -2.28 -15.35
N ALA A 57 8.63 -3.41 -15.54
CA ALA A 57 7.31 -3.60 -14.97
C ALA A 57 7.41 -3.77 -13.45
N THR A 58 7.13 -2.72 -12.66
CA THR A 58 7.03 -2.87 -11.21
C THR A 58 5.86 -3.79 -10.84
N GLY A 59 5.94 -4.37 -9.65
CA GLY A 59 4.99 -5.35 -9.14
C GLY A 59 3.60 -4.82 -8.80
N ASN A 60 2.91 -5.62 -8.01
CA ASN A 60 1.55 -5.33 -7.54
C ASN A 60 1.54 -4.07 -6.67
N VAL A 61 0.35 -3.53 -6.42
CA VAL A 61 0.19 -2.60 -5.31
C VAL A 61 0.63 -3.26 -4.00
N CYS A 62 1.40 -2.53 -3.22
CA CYS A 62 1.98 -3.03 -1.98
C CYS A 62 0.92 -3.11 -0.88
N THR A 63 0.82 -4.26 -0.21
CA THR A 63 -0.25 -4.52 0.77
C THR A 63 -0.11 -3.60 1.98
N GLU A 64 1.09 -3.47 2.53
CA GLU A 64 1.36 -2.62 3.68
C GLU A 64 1.16 -1.13 3.36
N ASP A 65 1.50 -0.68 2.15
CA ASP A 65 1.24 0.70 1.72
C ASP A 65 -0.27 0.98 1.63
N VAL A 66 -1.05 0.02 1.12
CA VAL A 66 -2.53 0.13 1.07
C VAL A 66 -3.12 0.13 2.49
N VAL A 67 -2.71 -0.81 3.34
CA VAL A 67 -3.23 -0.93 4.71
C VAL A 67 -2.89 0.34 5.50
N HIS A 68 -1.65 0.83 5.43
CA HIS A 68 -1.24 2.05 6.10
C HIS A 68 -2.03 3.27 5.65
N MET A 69 -2.20 3.46 4.33
CA MET A 69 -3.01 4.54 3.77
C MET A 69 -4.45 4.48 4.31
N LEU A 70 -5.09 3.31 4.24
CA LEU A 70 -6.49 3.15 4.64
C LEU A 70 -6.69 3.29 6.15
N GLN A 71 -5.76 2.77 6.97
CA GLN A 71 -5.78 2.99 8.42
C GLN A 71 -5.60 4.46 8.78
N CYS A 72 -4.70 5.19 8.10
CA CYS A 72 -4.55 6.64 8.29
C CYS A 72 -5.81 7.42 7.90
N MET A 73 -6.60 6.90 6.96
CA MET A 73 -7.90 7.46 6.57
C MET A 73 -9.05 7.03 7.49
N GLY A 74 -8.78 6.22 8.52
CA GLY A 74 -9.77 5.77 9.50
C GLY A 74 -10.56 4.52 9.11
N TYR A 75 -10.15 3.78 8.08
CA TYR A 75 -10.78 2.51 7.73
C TYR A 75 -10.25 1.37 8.61
N ASP A 76 -11.16 0.52 9.07
CA ASP A 76 -10.80 -0.76 9.67
C ASP A 76 -10.46 -1.78 8.59
N MET A 77 -9.23 -2.26 8.62
CA MET A 77 -8.72 -3.27 7.69
C MET A 77 -8.74 -4.68 8.29
N GLY A 78 -8.98 -4.83 9.59
CA GLY A 78 -8.86 -6.12 10.28
C GLY A 78 -7.44 -6.72 10.25
N VAL A 79 -6.42 -5.90 9.98
CA VAL A 79 -5.02 -6.32 9.83
C VAL A 79 -4.13 -5.56 10.81
N ASP A 80 -3.24 -6.28 11.48
CA ASP A 80 -2.15 -5.72 12.29
C ASP A 80 -1.00 -5.28 11.36
N LEU A 81 -0.85 -3.97 11.20
CA LEU A 81 0.16 -3.39 10.31
C LEU A 81 1.58 -3.68 10.80
N ASP A 82 1.84 -3.73 12.11
CA ASP A 82 3.18 -4.00 12.63
C ASP A 82 3.62 -5.44 12.32
N ARG A 83 2.70 -6.40 12.46
CA ARG A 83 2.94 -7.79 12.04
C ARG A 83 3.13 -7.90 10.53
N LEU A 84 2.37 -7.15 9.75
CA LEU A 84 2.49 -7.12 8.29
C LEU A 84 3.86 -6.59 7.86
N LEU A 85 4.33 -5.51 8.47
CA LEU A 85 5.66 -4.93 8.21
C LEU A 85 6.78 -5.88 8.63
N ALA A 86 6.63 -6.59 9.75
CA ALA A 86 7.59 -7.62 10.17
C ALA A 86 7.67 -8.77 9.15
N ALA A 87 6.53 -9.20 8.61
CA ALA A 87 6.49 -10.21 7.55
C ALA A 87 7.13 -9.71 6.26
N SER A 88 6.89 -8.45 5.87
CA SER A 88 7.47 -7.82 4.67
C SER A 88 9.01 -7.73 4.77
N ARG A 89 9.56 -7.35 5.93
CA ARG A 89 11.01 -7.36 6.16
C ARG A 89 11.63 -8.75 5.97
N ARG A 90 11.04 -9.76 6.62
CA ARG A 90 11.49 -11.16 6.49
C ARG A 90 11.39 -11.67 5.05
N LEU A 91 10.36 -11.25 4.32
CA LEU A 91 10.20 -11.60 2.91
C LEU A 91 11.36 -11.04 2.08
N GLY A 92 11.80 -9.80 2.33
CA GLY A 92 12.96 -9.19 1.66
C GLY A 92 14.23 -10.03 1.84
N GLU A 93 14.46 -10.53 3.05
CA GLU A 93 15.57 -11.44 3.36
C GLU A 93 15.47 -12.76 2.58
N ILE A 94 14.26 -13.32 2.44
CA ILE A 94 14.01 -14.58 1.73
C ILE A 94 14.22 -14.44 0.23
N VAL A 95 13.71 -13.36 -0.38
CA VAL A 95 13.86 -13.14 -1.84
C VAL A 95 15.25 -12.65 -2.22
N GLY A 96 16.04 -12.20 -1.25
CA GLY A 96 17.42 -11.78 -1.45
C GLY A 96 17.58 -10.42 -2.14
N HIS A 97 16.52 -9.61 -2.18
CA HIS A 97 16.56 -8.25 -2.72
C HIS A 97 15.58 -7.33 -1.99
N GLU A 98 15.81 -6.03 -2.10
CA GLU A 98 14.92 -5.04 -1.51
C GLU A 98 13.53 -5.09 -2.17
N LEU A 99 12.48 -4.98 -1.36
CA LEU A 99 11.10 -4.94 -1.81
C LEU A 99 10.68 -3.49 -2.15
N PRO A 100 9.75 -3.26 -3.09
CA PRO A 100 9.33 -1.90 -3.48
C PRO A 100 8.43 -1.18 -2.47
N GLY A 101 7.87 -1.89 -1.46
CA GLY A 101 7.01 -1.28 -0.43
C GLY A 101 7.66 -0.08 0.27
N GLN A 102 6.91 1.00 0.46
CA GLN A 102 7.44 2.24 1.02
C GLN A 102 7.34 2.26 2.54
N VAL A 103 6.24 1.79 3.11
CA VAL A 103 6.03 1.81 4.57
C VAL A 103 7.00 0.87 5.29
N VAL A 104 7.38 -0.26 4.67
CA VAL A 104 8.40 -1.15 5.24
C VAL A 104 9.79 -0.52 5.32
N LYS A 105 10.08 0.45 4.43
CA LYS A 105 11.35 1.19 4.40
C LYS A 105 11.34 2.41 5.32
N ALA A 106 10.26 3.18 5.26
CA ALA A 106 10.15 4.47 5.94
C ALA A 106 9.58 4.39 7.36
N GLY A 107 8.89 3.30 7.70
CA GLY A 107 8.07 3.23 8.91
C GLY A 107 6.68 3.83 8.70
N LYS A 108 5.84 3.72 9.73
CA LYS A 108 4.51 4.31 9.77
C LYS A 108 4.62 5.82 9.96
N SER A 109 3.61 6.56 9.52
CA SER A 109 3.47 8.00 9.80
C SER A 109 3.50 8.38 11.29
N SER A 110 3.20 7.43 12.18
CA SER A 110 3.26 7.58 13.62
C SER A 110 4.63 7.29 14.22
N ASP A 111 5.58 6.79 13.43
CA ASP A 111 6.92 6.44 13.89
C ASP A 111 7.75 7.74 13.93
N LEU A 112 7.72 8.40 15.09
CA LEU A 112 8.40 9.68 15.28
C LEU A 112 9.90 9.49 15.50
N HIS A 113 10.68 10.46 15.04
CA HIS A 113 12.12 10.53 15.27
C HIS A 113 12.47 11.72 16.17
N PRO A 114 13.56 11.63 16.95
CA PRO A 114 14.03 12.76 17.74
C PRO A 114 14.38 13.94 16.82
N PRO A 115 14.18 15.19 17.28
CA PRO A 115 14.61 16.36 16.54
C PRO A 115 16.14 16.34 16.35
N PRO A 116 16.65 16.90 15.25
CA PRO A 116 18.09 17.17 15.11
C PRO A 116 18.61 18.00 16.29
N ALA A 117 19.82 17.70 16.75
CA ALA A 117 20.42 18.35 17.92
C ALA A 117 20.49 19.88 17.78
N GLU A 118 20.60 20.37 16.54
CA GLU A 118 20.66 21.79 16.21
C GLU A 118 19.32 22.53 16.43
N LEU A 119 18.21 21.79 16.54
CA LEU A 119 16.86 22.35 16.72
C LEU A 119 16.33 22.26 18.16
N GLU A 120 16.98 21.52 19.06
CA GLU A 120 16.56 21.40 20.46
C GLU A 120 16.43 22.75 21.20
N PRO A 121 17.33 23.74 21.04
CA PRO A 121 17.21 25.03 21.74
C PRO A 121 15.97 25.83 21.33
N THR A 122 15.42 25.57 20.13
CA THR A 122 14.28 26.29 19.55
C THR A 122 12.94 25.65 19.95
N LEU A 123 12.91 24.32 20.11
CA LEU A 123 11.72 23.56 20.49
C LEU A 123 11.45 23.55 22.01
N SER A 124 12.43 23.99 22.80
CA SER A 124 12.35 24.08 24.27
C SER A 124 11.74 25.40 24.78
N ARG A 125 11.25 26.27 23.89
CA ARG A 125 10.62 27.57 24.19
C ARG A 125 9.13 27.53 23.88
#